data_AF-A0A0U3HJC5-F1
#
_entry.id   AF-A0A0U3HJC5-F1
#
_cell.length_a   1.000
_cell.length_b   1.000
_cell.length_c   1.000
_cell.angle_alpha   90.00
_cell.angle_beta   90.00
_cell.angle_gamma   90.00
#
_symmetry.space_group_name_H-M   'P 1'
#
loop_
_entity.id
_entity.type
_entity.pdbx_description
1 polymer ?
#
loop_
_entity_poly.entity_id
_entity_poly.type
_entity_poly.pdbx_seq_one_letter_code
_entity_poly.pdbx_strand_id
1 'polypeptide(L)'
;MNEDSNKRTKEISEYIRQCVEHPEEHLEHWEDWLRAGRRRFLLLNVIYYLQHVRGKSRGVTKNDLEEFLAVLYYVDREMFFNIIKPWKSLDDTLEELLEQKLIVQTPKGAYLVNEEKIKTEKDLIYWKSVKRILDKVSNKIEVLGCQG
;
A
#
# COMPACT_ATOMS: atom_id res chain seq x y z
N MET A 1 15.40 14.29 16.09
CA MET A 1 14.77 13.00 15.74
C MET A 1 14.99 12.04 16.90
N ASN A 2 13.91 11.55 17.52
CA ASN A 2 13.97 10.73 18.74
C ASN A 2 14.25 9.26 18.41
N GLU A 3 15.19 8.63 19.13
CA GLU A 3 15.55 7.20 19.01
C GLU A 3 14.33 6.25 19.13
N ASP A 4 13.31 6.65 19.89
CA ASP A 4 12.04 5.91 20.04
C ASP A 4 11.25 5.74 18.73
N SER A 5 11.34 6.71 17.81
CA SER A 5 10.67 6.62 16.51
C SER A 5 11.33 5.59 15.60
N ASN A 6 12.64 5.36 15.76
CA ASN A 6 13.40 4.44 14.94
C ASN A 6 13.21 2.99 15.42
N LYS A 7 13.13 2.81 16.75
CA LYS A 7 12.86 1.51 17.38
C LYS A 7 11.46 0.97 17.02
N ARG A 8 10.43 1.81 17.08
CA ARG A 8 9.05 1.42 16.75
C ARG A 8 8.87 1.02 15.28
N THR A 9 9.49 1.76 14.37
CA THR A 9 9.48 1.44 12.94
C THR A 9 10.14 0.08 12.70
N LYS A 10 11.25 -0.20 13.39
CA LYS A 10 11.93 -1.50 13.30
C LYS A 10 11.06 -2.65 13.84
N GLU A 11 10.41 -2.47 15.00
CA GLU A 11 9.49 -3.46 15.57
C GLU A 11 8.30 -3.77 14.64
N ILE A 12 7.80 -2.76 13.93
CA ILE A 12 6.70 -2.94 12.97
C ILE A 12 7.19 -3.61 11.68
N SER A 13 8.36 -3.24 11.17
CA SER A 13 9.00 -3.96 10.05
C SER A 13 9.26 -5.42 10.41
N GLU A 14 9.67 -5.71 11.64
CA GLU A 14 9.88 -7.06 12.15
C GLU A 14 8.55 -7.84 12.26
N TYR A 15 7.49 -7.20 12.76
CA TYR A 15 6.16 -7.80 12.82
C TYR A 15 5.60 -8.11 11.43
N ILE A 16 5.75 -7.17 10.48
CA ILE A 16 5.38 -7.40 9.08
C ILE A 16 6.17 -8.58 8.51
N ARG A 17 7.48 -8.65 8.79
CA ARG A 17 8.34 -9.78 8.37
C ARG A 17 7.87 -11.10 8.96
N GLN A 18 7.53 -11.15 10.25
CA GLN A 18 7.05 -12.36 10.92
C GLN A 18 5.71 -12.86 10.37
N CYS A 19 4.77 -11.95 10.11
CA CYS A 19 3.52 -12.33 9.47
C CYS A 19 3.72 -12.90 8.06
N VAL A 20 4.76 -12.46 7.33
CA VAL A 20 5.12 -12.98 6.01
C VAL A 20 5.81 -14.35 6.09
N GLU A 21 6.65 -14.58 7.11
CA GLU A 21 7.45 -15.81 7.25
C GLU A 21 6.68 -16.96 7.92
N HIS A 22 5.71 -16.67 8.80
CA HIS A 22 4.96 -17.67 9.59
C HIS A 22 3.43 -17.42 9.58
N PRO A 23 2.77 -17.45 8.41
CA PRO A 23 1.35 -17.14 8.29
C PRO A 23 0.42 -18.12 9.03
N GLU A 24 0.88 -19.35 9.29
CA GLU A 24 0.17 -20.39 10.04
C GLU A 24 -0.11 -20.03 11.51
N GLU A 25 0.62 -19.06 12.07
CA GLU A 25 0.49 -18.62 13.46
C GLU A 25 -0.60 -17.55 13.65
N HIS A 26 -1.30 -17.15 12.57
CA HIS A 26 -2.24 -16.02 12.55
C HIS A 26 -3.62 -16.40 11.94
N LEU A 27 -4.37 -17.28 12.60
CA LEU A 27 -5.55 -18.00 12.05
C LEU A 27 -6.91 -17.25 12.06
N GLU A 28 -6.97 -15.95 12.34
CA GLU A 28 -8.21 -15.22 12.65
C GLU A 28 -9.03 -14.71 11.43
N HIS A 29 -8.93 -15.35 10.25
CA HIS A 29 -9.20 -14.65 8.97
C HIS A 29 -10.24 -15.21 8.00
N TRP A 30 -10.96 -16.29 8.29
CA TRP A 30 -11.94 -16.92 7.35
C TRP A 30 -13.07 -16.04 6.71
N GLU A 31 -13.28 -14.77 7.09
CA GLU A 31 -14.15 -13.78 6.41
C GLU A 31 -13.56 -13.25 5.06
N ASP A 32 -12.77 -14.06 4.38
CA ASP A 32 -11.70 -13.59 3.50
C ASP A 32 -12.06 -13.31 2.04
N TRP A 33 -13.17 -13.83 1.52
CA TRP A 33 -13.47 -13.68 0.09
C TRP A 33 -13.95 -12.27 -0.30
N LEU A 34 -14.78 -11.64 0.53
CA LEU A 34 -15.19 -10.23 0.36
C LEU A 34 -14.04 -9.26 0.72
N ARG A 35 -13.18 -9.64 1.68
CA ARG A 35 -12.00 -8.85 2.09
C ARG A 35 -10.85 -8.92 1.07
N ALA A 36 -10.68 -10.04 0.37
CA ALA A 36 -9.66 -10.20 -0.67
C ALA A 36 -9.83 -9.20 -1.82
N GLY A 37 -11.07 -8.89 -2.22
CA GLY A 37 -11.37 -7.83 -3.19
C GLY A 37 -11.02 -6.44 -2.68
N ARG A 38 -11.39 -6.13 -1.43
CA ARG A 38 -11.12 -4.82 -0.80
C ARG A 38 -9.63 -4.50 -0.77
N ARG A 39 -8.81 -5.48 -0.39
CA ARG A 39 -7.34 -5.37 -0.36
C ARG A 39 -6.75 -4.89 -1.69
N ARG A 40 -7.07 -5.57 -2.78
CA ARG A 40 -6.55 -5.22 -4.12
C ARG A 40 -6.92 -3.80 -4.51
N PHE A 41 -8.19 -3.44 -4.37
CA PHE A 41 -8.65 -2.11 -4.77
C PHE A 41 -8.06 -1.01 -3.89
N LEU A 42 -7.89 -1.24 -2.59
CA LEU A 42 -7.23 -0.27 -1.73
C LEU A 42 -5.75 -0.09 -2.11
N LEU A 43 -5.01 -1.16 -2.42
CA LEU A 43 -3.64 -1.04 -2.92
C LEU A 43 -3.58 -0.31 -4.28
N LEU A 44 -4.52 -0.59 -5.18
CA LEU A 44 -4.64 0.12 -6.46
C LEU A 44 -4.85 1.63 -6.26
N ASN A 45 -5.64 2.03 -5.27
CA ASN A 45 -5.81 3.46 -4.92
C ASN A 45 -4.48 4.08 -4.44
N VAL A 46 -3.68 3.34 -3.66
CA VAL A 46 -2.35 3.79 -3.22
C VAL A 46 -1.41 3.98 -4.43
N ILE A 47 -1.34 3.00 -5.33
CA ILE A 47 -0.50 3.09 -6.54
C ILE A 47 -0.94 4.28 -7.40
N TYR A 48 -2.24 4.44 -7.64
CA TYR A 48 -2.77 5.58 -8.38
C TYR A 48 -2.43 6.91 -7.72
N TYR A 49 -2.60 7.01 -6.40
CA TYR A 49 -2.30 8.23 -5.66
C TYR A 49 -0.81 8.61 -5.77
N LEU A 50 0.09 7.65 -5.60
CA LEU A 50 1.53 7.88 -5.74
C LEU A 50 1.88 8.35 -7.17
N GLN A 51 1.33 7.70 -8.18
CA GLN A 51 1.60 8.01 -9.58
C GLN A 51 1.06 9.38 -10.00
N HIS A 52 -0.20 9.67 -9.71
CA HIS A 52 -0.92 10.83 -10.26
C HIS A 52 -0.98 12.05 -9.31
N VAL A 53 -0.85 11.84 -7.99
CA VAL A 53 -0.90 12.93 -7.00
C VAL A 53 0.50 13.26 -6.48
N ARG A 54 1.32 12.25 -6.15
CA ARG A 54 2.71 12.48 -5.66
C ARG A 54 3.77 12.58 -6.76
N GLY A 55 3.37 12.56 -8.02
CA GLY A 55 4.27 12.79 -9.15
C GLY A 55 5.22 11.62 -9.48
N LYS A 56 4.94 10.39 -9.00
CA LYS A 56 5.69 9.18 -9.39
C LYS A 56 5.24 8.68 -10.78
N SER A 57 5.18 9.58 -11.77
CA SER A 57 4.62 9.33 -13.11
C SER A 57 5.38 8.29 -13.92
N ARG A 58 6.66 8.06 -13.61
CA ARG A 58 7.50 7.03 -14.27
C ARG A 58 7.34 5.63 -13.70
N GLY A 59 6.49 5.47 -12.69
CA GLY A 59 6.26 4.21 -12.00
C GLY A 59 6.52 4.32 -10.50
N VAL A 60 5.75 3.53 -9.76
CA VAL A 60 5.83 3.36 -8.31
C VAL A 60 6.66 2.11 -8.03
N THR A 61 7.76 2.26 -7.30
CA THR A 61 8.59 1.11 -6.91
C THR A 61 8.01 0.39 -5.70
N LYS A 62 8.50 -0.84 -5.44
CA LYS A 62 8.15 -1.56 -4.21
C LYS A 62 8.52 -0.76 -2.95
N ASN A 63 9.69 -0.12 -2.95
CA ASN A 63 10.12 0.73 -1.83
C ASN A 63 9.17 1.92 -1.62
N ASP A 64 8.69 2.57 -2.69
CA ASP A 64 7.71 3.66 -2.57
C ASP A 64 6.41 3.17 -1.90
N LEU A 65 5.97 1.94 -2.21
CA LEU A 65 4.81 1.33 -1.59
C LEU A 65 5.06 1.00 -0.12
N GLU A 66 6.19 0.39 0.21
CA GLU A 66 6.56 0.03 1.57
C GLU A 66 6.66 1.26 2.47
N GLU A 67 7.32 2.33 2.01
CA GLU A 67 7.41 3.60 2.73
C GLU A 67 6.02 4.20 2.96
N PHE A 68 5.17 4.22 1.93
CA PHE A 68 3.83 4.78 2.03
C PHE A 68 2.94 3.96 2.97
N LEU A 69 3.00 2.63 2.88
CA LEU A 69 2.23 1.71 3.73
C LEU A 69 2.70 1.77 5.19
N ALA A 70 4.01 1.93 5.43
CA ALA A 70 4.53 2.14 6.77
C ALA A 70 3.97 3.40 7.42
N VAL A 71 3.87 4.51 6.67
CA VAL A 71 3.23 5.73 7.20
C VAL A 71 1.72 5.57 7.31
N LEU A 72 1.07 4.87 6.38
CA LEU A 72 -0.35 4.54 6.45
C LEU A 72 -0.70 3.80 7.74
N TYR A 73 0.12 2.84 8.17
CA TYR A 73 -0.06 2.15 9.45
C TYR A 73 -0.23 3.12 10.63
N TYR A 74 0.51 4.23 10.65
CA TYR A 74 0.42 5.23 11.71
C TYR A 74 -0.69 6.25 11.52
N VAL A 75 -1.21 6.43 10.31
CA VAL A 75 -2.29 7.38 10.01
C VAL A 75 -3.65 6.70 10.14
N ASP A 76 -3.77 5.48 9.63
CA ASP A 76 -5.00 4.71 9.60
C ASP A 76 -4.68 3.20 9.61
N ARG A 77 -4.62 2.63 10.82
CA ARG A 77 -4.35 1.20 11.02
C ARG A 77 -5.39 0.30 10.35
N GLU A 78 -6.65 0.71 10.36
CA GLU A 78 -7.73 -0.09 9.79
C GLU A 78 -7.55 -0.20 8.28
N MET A 79 -7.27 0.91 7.59
CA MET A 79 -7.00 0.90 6.16
C MET A 79 -5.73 0.09 5.84
N PHE A 80 -4.67 0.23 6.65
CA PHE A 80 -3.47 -0.60 6.50
C PHE A 80 -3.79 -2.09 6.59
N PHE A 81 -4.47 -2.54 7.65
CA PHE A 81 -4.83 -3.96 7.81
C PHE A 81 -5.89 -4.41 6.82
N ASN A 82 -6.55 -3.51 6.09
CA ASN A 82 -7.40 -3.88 4.96
C ASN A 82 -6.59 -4.12 3.67
N ILE A 83 -5.38 -3.56 3.56
CA ILE A 83 -4.46 -3.77 2.43
C ILE A 83 -3.49 -4.90 2.72
N ILE A 84 -2.76 -4.84 3.82
CA ILE A 84 -1.77 -5.84 4.20
C ILE A 84 -2.42 -6.83 5.15
N LYS A 85 -2.40 -8.10 4.74
CA LYS A 85 -2.98 -9.21 5.49
C LYS A 85 -1.87 -10.15 5.92
N PRO A 86 -1.93 -10.72 7.14
CA PRO A 86 -0.94 -11.70 7.60
C PRO A 86 -0.70 -12.85 6.61
N TRP A 87 -1.75 -13.40 6.03
CA TRP A 87 -1.66 -14.54 5.09
C TRP A 87 -1.45 -14.13 3.63
N LYS A 88 -1.23 -12.83 3.35
CA LYS A 88 -1.12 -12.34 1.97
C LYS A 88 -0.20 -11.13 1.87
N SER A 89 0.95 -11.36 1.26
CA SER A 89 2.01 -10.37 1.15
C SER A 89 1.64 -9.22 0.21
N LEU A 90 2.42 -8.13 0.28
CA LEU A 90 2.36 -7.06 -0.70
C LEU A 90 2.61 -7.60 -2.13
N ASP A 91 3.60 -8.47 -2.29
CA ASP A 91 3.96 -9.06 -3.58
C ASP A 91 2.81 -9.88 -4.17
N ASP A 92 2.17 -10.72 -3.37
CA ASP A 92 0.99 -11.49 -3.82
C ASP A 92 -0.17 -10.58 -4.24
N THR A 93 -0.27 -9.38 -3.65
CA THR A 93 -1.29 -8.39 -4.01
C THR A 93 -0.96 -7.69 -5.31
N LEU A 94 0.30 -7.39 -5.54
CA LEU A 94 0.78 -6.82 -6.79
C LEU A 94 0.63 -7.82 -7.93
N GLU A 95 0.91 -9.10 -7.70
CA GLU A 95 0.71 -10.18 -8.66
C GLU A 95 -0.76 -10.26 -9.09
N GLU A 96 -1.71 -10.30 -8.14
CA GLU A 96 -3.13 -10.32 -8.50
C GLU A 96 -3.60 -9.08 -9.30
N LEU A 97 -3.04 -7.90 -8.99
CA LEU A 97 -3.34 -6.68 -9.73
C LEU A 97 -2.75 -6.74 -11.16
N LEU A 98 -1.59 -7.37 -11.34
CA LEU A 98 -0.97 -7.63 -12.65
C LEU A 98 -1.78 -8.65 -13.46
N GLU A 99 -2.20 -9.76 -12.85
CA GLU A 99 -3.04 -10.80 -13.47
C GLU A 99 -4.36 -10.21 -13.98
N GLN A 100 -4.98 -9.32 -13.19
CA GLN A 100 -6.20 -8.60 -13.59
C GLN A 100 -5.92 -7.44 -14.55
N LYS A 101 -4.66 -7.19 -14.90
CA LYS A 101 -4.20 -6.08 -15.75
C LYS A 101 -4.67 -4.72 -15.26
N LEU A 102 -4.83 -4.53 -13.95
CA LEU A 102 -5.19 -3.25 -13.33
C LEU A 102 -3.94 -2.36 -13.16
N ILE A 103 -2.79 -2.99 -13.03
CA ILE A 103 -1.48 -2.37 -13.11
C ILE A 103 -0.64 -3.09 -14.18
N VAL A 104 0.43 -2.44 -14.61
CA VAL A 104 1.47 -3.00 -15.48
C VAL A 104 2.83 -2.79 -14.82
N GLN A 105 3.79 -3.64 -15.14
CA GLN A 105 5.16 -3.50 -14.65
C GLN A 105 6.08 -3.02 -15.77
N THR A 106 6.88 -2.00 -15.45
CA THR A 106 7.94 -1.50 -16.35
C THR A 106 9.11 -2.49 -16.40
N PRO A 107 9.99 -2.42 -17.42
CA PRO A 107 11.20 -3.25 -17.47
C PRO A 107 12.15 -3.08 -16.27
N LYS A 108 12.02 -1.98 -15.52
CA LYS A 108 12.81 -1.68 -14.31
C LYS A 108 12.14 -2.17 -13.02
N GLY A 109 11.02 -2.89 -13.12
CA GLY A 109 10.30 -3.45 -11.98
C GLY A 109 9.32 -2.49 -11.29
N ALA A 110 9.23 -1.23 -11.72
CA ALA A 110 8.25 -0.27 -11.17
C ALA A 110 6.84 -0.53 -11.73
N TYR A 111 5.82 -0.29 -10.91
CA TYR A 111 4.41 -0.49 -11.22
C TYR A 111 3.75 0.79 -11.71
N LEU A 112 2.92 0.68 -12.74
CA LEU A 112 2.09 1.76 -13.27
C LEU A 112 0.63 1.31 -13.25
N VAL A 113 -0.28 2.23 -12.99
CA VAL A 113 -1.71 1.99 -13.25
C VAL A 113 -1.90 1.73 -14.74
N ASN A 114 -2.73 0.74 -15.09
CA ASN A 114 -3.10 0.50 -16.47
C ASN A 114 -4.09 1.57 -16.95
N GLU A 115 -3.60 2.57 -17.68
CA GLU A 115 -4.38 3.70 -18.19
C GLU A 115 -5.46 3.31 -19.20
N GLU A 116 -5.38 2.12 -19.82
CA GLU A 116 -6.47 1.63 -20.67
C GLU A 116 -7.73 1.30 -19.86
N LYS A 117 -7.55 0.86 -18.61
CA LYS A 117 -8.64 0.44 -17.71
C LYS A 117 -9.02 1.50 -16.69
N ILE A 118 -8.05 2.23 -16.15
CA ILE A 118 -8.23 3.24 -15.11
C ILE A 118 -7.76 4.56 -15.70
N LYS A 119 -8.70 5.33 -16.27
CA LYS A 119 -8.39 6.58 -16.97
C LYS A 119 -8.40 7.76 -16.00
N THR A 120 -9.27 7.68 -15.00
CA THR A 120 -9.50 8.75 -14.03
C THR A 120 -9.76 8.18 -12.65
N GLU A 121 -9.70 9.05 -11.65
CA GLU A 121 -10.06 8.71 -10.27
C GLU A 121 -11.49 8.17 -10.10
N LYS A 122 -12.38 8.38 -11.09
CA LYS A 122 -13.75 7.85 -11.08
C LYS A 122 -13.81 6.35 -11.33
N ASP A 123 -12.77 5.78 -11.94
CA ASP A 123 -12.67 4.35 -12.24
C ASP A 123 -12.16 3.54 -11.03
N LEU A 124 -11.75 4.22 -9.96
CA LEU A 124 -11.28 3.61 -8.73
C LEU A 124 -12.41 3.39 -7.73
N ILE A 125 -12.58 2.13 -7.33
CA ILE A 125 -13.43 1.78 -6.20
C ILE A 125 -12.79 2.37 -4.93
N TYR A 126 -13.58 3.10 -4.13
CA TYR A 126 -13.19 3.77 -2.86
C TYR A 126 -12.46 5.11 -2.95
N TRP A 127 -12.14 5.66 -4.13
CA TRP A 127 -11.33 6.89 -4.21
C TRP A 127 -11.83 8.02 -3.30
N LYS A 128 -13.13 8.33 -3.37
CA LYS A 128 -13.75 9.40 -2.57
C LYS A 128 -13.61 9.19 -1.06
N SER A 129 -13.64 7.95 -0.57
CA SER A 129 -13.53 7.65 0.86
C SER A 129 -12.08 7.61 1.33
N VAL A 130 -11.14 7.18 0.48
CA VAL A 130 -9.74 6.96 0.89
C VAL A 130 -8.82 8.14 0.60
N LYS A 131 -9.13 9.00 -0.38
CA LYS A 131 -8.24 10.11 -0.77
C LYS A 131 -7.80 10.97 0.41
N ARG A 132 -8.74 11.32 1.31
CA ARG A 132 -8.42 12.14 2.50
C ARG A 132 -7.41 11.45 3.43
N ILE A 133 -7.42 10.12 3.52
CA ILE A 133 -6.46 9.36 4.31
C ILE A 133 -5.10 9.38 3.60
N LEU A 134 -5.08 9.14 2.29
CA LEU A 134 -3.86 9.18 1.47
C LEU A 134 -3.19 10.56 1.49
N ASP A 135 -3.97 11.65 1.45
CA ASP A 135 -3.48 13.03 1.59
C ASP A 135 -2.78 13.21 2.96
N LYS A 136 -3.36 12.68 4.05
CA LYS A 136 -2.75 12.73 5.40
C LYS A 136 -1.45 11.93 5.46
N VAL A 137 -1.39 10.77 4.81
CA VAL A 137 -0.17 9.96 4.70
C VAL A 137 0.92 10.74 3.97
N SER A 138 0.58 11.34 2.82
CA SER A 138 1.48 12.17 2.01
C SER A 138 2.08 13.31 2.83
N ASN A 139 1.23 14.09 3.52
CA ASN A 139 1.68 15.21 4.35
C ASN A 139 2.62 14.74 5.47
N LYS A 140 2.35 13.58 6.07
CA LYS A 140 3.20 13.03 7.13
C LYS A 140 4.56 12.58 6.59
N ILE A 141 4.61 12.01 5.38
CA ILE A 141 5.88 11.68 4.70
C ILE A 141 6.70 12.95 4.46
N GLU A 142 6.08 14.04 3.99
CA GLU A 142 6.78 15.31 3.73
C GLU A 142 7.35 15.92 5.01
N VAL A 143 6.58 15.93 6.10
CA VAL A 143 7.06 16.40 7.41
C VAL A 143 8.25 15.58 7.91
N LEU A 144 8.23 14.25 7.73
CA LEU A 144 9.35 13.38 8.13
C LEU A 144 10.59 13.58 7.25
N GLY A 145 10.41 13.87 5.96
CA GLY A 145 11.50 14.13 5.01
C GLY A 145 12.19 15.49 5.19
N CYS A 146 11.50 16.50 5.74
CA CYS A 146 12.07 17.83 6.00
C CYS A 146 12.83 17.94 7.34
N GLN A 147 12.90 16.87 8.13
CA GLN A 147 13.62 16.83 9.41
C GLN A 147 15.01 16.16 9.32
N GLY A 148 15.41 15.74 8.10
CA GLY A 148 16.70 15.12 7.81
C GLY A 148 17.70 16.08 7.17
#